data_AF-A0A180GKJ3-F1
#
_entry.id   AF-A0A180GKJ3-F1
#
_cell.length_a   1.000
_cell.length_b   1.000
_cell.length_c   1.000
_cell.angle_alpha   90.00
_cell.angle_beta   90.00
_cell.angle_gamma   90.00
#
_symmetry.space_group_name_H-M   'P 1'
#
loop_
_entity.id
_entity.type
_entity.pdbx_description
1 polymer ?
#
loop_
_entity_poly.entity_id
_entity_poly.type
_entity_poly.pdbx_seq_one_letter_code
_entity_poly.pdbx_strand_id
1 'polypeptide(L)'
;MTSQGYSEVIRPATNEPKEESSSRVDQLESLASLLDPLTQALPTPKQVKTNSQPATPASSTSPANLSMDQYLSICHIEPTDSVTRAVIKNNLLYHWLIFKTTSVRTLCKLGMHYGPAVLLTKGVHEAMKQLNQIS
;
A
#
# COMPACT_ATOMS: atom_id res chain seq x y z
N MET A 1 57.49 30.67 3.00
CA MET A 1 57.06 31.11 4.35
C MET A 1 55.59 31.45 4.19
N THR A 2 54.60 30.70 4.70
CA THR A 2 54.48 30.11 6.04
C THR A 2 53.59 28.86 6.01
N SER A 3 53.93 27.92 6.88
CA SER A 3 53.33 26.61 7.13
C SER A 3 52.14 26.72 8.09
N GLN A 4 51.13 25.85 7.94
CA GLN A 4 50.14 25.45 8.97
C GLN A 4 49.26 24.34 8.35
N GLY A 5 49.07 23.15 8.89
CA GLY A 5 49.47 22.54 10.16
C GLY A 5 48.61 21.28 10.29
N TYR A 6 49.25 20.11 10.37
CA TYR A 6 48.63 18.83 10.70
C TYR A 6 48.10 18.85 12.14
N SER A 7 46.93 18.28 12.38
CA SER A 7 46.52 17.77 13.70
C SER A 7 45.69 16.50 13.54
N GLU A 8 46.39 15.38 13.72
CA GLU A 8 45.86 14.06 14.00
C GLU A 8 45.46 14.00 15.48
N VAL A 9 44.25 13.52 15.80
CA VAL A 9 43.89 13.11 17.17
C VAL A 9 43.38 11.68 17.11
N ILE A 10 44.23 10.77 17.56
CA ILE A 10 43.93 9.37 17.84
C ILE A 10 43.41 9.25 19.29
N ARG A 11 42.51 8.27 19.51
CA ARG A 11 42.38 7.32 20.67
C ARG A 11 41.02 7.38 21.41
N PRO A 12 40.58 6.32 22.14
CA PRO A 12 41.07 4.93 22.25
C PRO A 12 39.99 3.84 22.01
N ALA A 13 40.44 2.59 22.00
CA ALA A 13 39.62 1.36 22.04
C ALA A 13 39.10 1.05 23.47
N THR A 14 37.89 0.51 23.57
CA THR A 14 37.38 -0.20 24.76
C THR A 14 36.45 -1.35 24.34
N ASN A 15 36.97 -2.57 24.44
CA ASN A 15 36.42 -3.83 24.94
C ASN A 15 34.95 -4.27 24.65
N GLU A 16 34.86 -5.37 23.87
CA GLU A 16 34.07 -6.62 23.98
C GLU A 16 32.75 -6.67 24.79
N PRO A 17 31.78 -7.51 24.33
CA PRO A 17 31.79 -8.91 24.77
C PRO A 17 31.72 -9.96 23.64
N LYS A 18 32.36 -11.10 23.95
CA LYS A 18 32.29 -12.39 23.28
C LYS A 18 30.92 -13.05 23.37
N GLU A 19 30.72 -13.99 22.43
CA GLU A 19 29.90 -15.21 22.50
C GLU A 19 28.43 -15.08 22.91
N GLU A 20 27.52 -15.41 21.99
CA GLU A 20 26.71 -16.62 22.18
C GLU A 20 26.06 -17.04 20.85
N SER A 21 26.41 -18.26 20.43
CA SER A 21 25.73 -19.03 19.40
C SER A 21 24.31 -19.34 19.86
N SER A 22 23.27 -19.10 19.05
CA SER A 22 22.05 -19.90 19.19
C SER A 22 21.15 -19.93 17.96
N SER A 23 20.80 -21.16 17.61
CA SER A 23 19.94 -21.64 16.52
C SER A 23 18.65 -20.84 16.35
N ARG A 24 18.29 -20.55 15.09
CA ARG A 24 16.96 -20.04 14.70
C ARG A 24 16.34 -20.88 13.57
N VAL A 25 16.42 -22.21 13.68
CA VAL A 25 15.76 -23.12 12.73
C VAL A 25 14.57 -23.91 13.30
N ASP A 26 14.23 -23.74 14.58
CA ASP A 26 13.26 -24.64 15.24
C ASP A 26 11.84 -24.07 15.45
N GLN A 27 11.43 -23.00 14.74
CA GLN A 27 10.13 -22.33 14.98
C GLN A 27 9.09 -22.43 13.87
N LEU A 28 9.18 -23.46 13.01
CA LEU A 28 8.18 -23.77 11.97
C LEU A 28 7.47 -25.12 12.16
N GLU A 29 7.73 -25.83 13.25
CA GLU A 29 7.22 -27.19 13.52
C GLU A 29 6.01 -27.21 14.50
N SER A 30 5.24 -26.11 14.62
CA SER A 30 4.16 -26.01 15.62
C SER A 30 2.79 -25.61 15.06
N LEU A 31 2.51 -26.00 13.81
CA LEU A 31 1.20 -25.79 13.17
C LEU A 31 0.64 -27.08 12.54
N ALA A 32 1.43 -28.16 12.49
CA ALA A 32 1.11 -29.36 11.71
C ALA A 32 0.31 -30.43 12.48
N SER A 33 -0.05 -30.18 13.75
CA SER A 33 -0.66 -31.21 14.62
C SER A 33 -2.17 -31.05 14.84
N LEU A 34 -2.88 -30.27 14.02
CA LEU A 34 -4.35 -30.11 14.10
C LEU A 34 -5.11 -30.64 12.88
N LEU A 35 -4.49 -31.55 12.12
CA LEU A 35 -5.17 -32.33 11.09
C LEU A 35 -5.13 -33.79 11.51
N ASP A 36 -6.28 -34.29 11.98
CA ASP A 36 -6.86 -35.62 11.68
C ASP A 36 -7.98 -35.94 12.70
N PRO A 37 -8.89 -36.90 12.43
CA PRO A 37 -9.82 -36.94 11.30
C PRO A 37 -11.24 -37.36 11.77
N LEU A 38 -12.32 -36.77 11.28
CA LEU A 38 -13.64 -37.41 11.45
C LEU A 38 -14.51 -37.28 10.20
N THR A 39 -14.34 -38.28 9.35
CA THR A 39 -15.42 -38.87 8.55
C THR A 39 -16.63 -39.14 9.44
N GLN A 40 -17.65 -38.28 9.40
CA GLN A 40 -19.02 -38.67 9.74
C GLN A 40 -20.03 -38.02 8.80
N ALA A 41 -20.99 -38.84 8.42
CA ALA A 41 -21.87 -38.76 7.27
C ALA A 41 -22.75 -37.50 7.20
N LEU A 42 -22.96 -37.07 5.96
CA LEU A 42 -23.91 -36.07 5.50
C LEU A 42 -25.36 -36.47 5.81
N PRO A 43 -26.14 -35.70 6.60
CA PRO A 43 -27.58 -35.71 6.53
C PRO A 43 -28.02 -34.74 5.42
N THR A 44 -28.69 -35.27 4.40
CA THR A 44 -29.35 -34.49 3.35
C THR A 44 -30.32 -33.45 3.93
N PRO A 45 -30.20 -32.15 3.61
CA PRO A 45 -31.26 -31.19 3.84
C PRO A 45 -32.31 -31.34 2.73
N LYS A 46 -33.54 -31.62 3.16
CA LYS A 46 -34.75 -31.66 2.34
C LYS A 46 -34.87 -30.38 1.51
N GLN A 47 -35.07 -30.53 0.19
CA GLN A 47 -35.47 -29.45 -0.71
C GLN A 47 -36.71 -28.73 -0.16
N VAL A 48 -36.54 -27.47 0.21
CA VAL A 48 -37.64 -26.50 0.24
C VAL A 48 -37.33 -25.50 -0.88
N LYS A 49 -38.17 -25.53 -1.93
CA LYS A 49 -38.14 -24.54 -3.00
C LYS A 49 -38.54 -23.19 -2.41
N THR A 50 -37.55 -22.32 -2.21
CA THR A 50 -37.82 -20.88 -2.14
C THR A 50 -36.81 -20.17 -3.02
N ASN A 51 -37.34 -19.62 -4.10
CA ASN A 51 -36.70 -18.72 -5.05
C ASN A 51 -35.71 -17.78 -4.35
N SER A 52 -34.41 -17.96 -4.58
CA SER A 52 -33.37 -17.00 -4.20
C SER A 52 -32.40 -16.93 -5.36
N GLN A 53 -32.66 -15.97 -6.22
CA GLN A 53 -31.77 -15.45 -7.24
C GLN A 53 -30.34 -15.36 -6.69
N PRO A 54 -29.29 -15.74 -7.45
CA PRO A 54 -27.93 -15.44 -7.04
C PRO A 54 -27.82 -13.92 -6.92
N ALA A 55 -27.65 -13.41 -5.71
CA ALA A 55 -27.16 -12.07 -5.52
C ALA A 55 -25.72 -12.08 -6.06
N THR A 56 -25.56 -11.73 -7.34
CA THR A 56 -24.36 -11.06 -7.82
C THR A 56 -23.96 -10.05 -6.74
N PRO A 57 -22.69 -10.02 -6.28
CA PRO A 57 -22.26 -8.97 -5.38
C PRO A 57 -22.62 -7.66 -6.07
N ALA A 58 -23.52 -6.90 -5.45
CA ALA A 58 -23.95 -5.63 -5.96
C ALA A 58 -22.68 -4.80 -6.13
N SER A 59 -22.26 -4.60 -7.38
CA SER A 59 -21.41 -3.46 -7.72
C SER A 59 -22.17 -2.27 -7.16
N SER A 60 -21.67 -1.74 -6.05
CA SER A 60 -22.16 -0.51 -5.49
C SER A 60 -21.91 0.56 -6.54
N THR A 61 -22.92 0.82 -7.35
CA THR A 61 -22.96 1.93 -8.29
C THR A 61 -23.09 3.20 -7.47
N SER A 62 -21.97 3.59 -6.85
CA SER A 62 -21.70 4.90 -6.28
C SER A 62 -21.39 5.85 -7.43
N PRO A 63 -21.83 7.12 -7.40
CA PRO A 63 -21.90 7.99 -8.57
C PRO A 63 -20.51 8.52 -8.96
N ALA A 64 -19.62 7.66 -9.47
CA ALA A 64 -18.27 8.04 -9.91
C ALA A 64 -17.39 6.86 -10.38
N ASN A 65 -17.60 6.24 -11.55
CA ASN A 65 -16.70 5.15 -12.01
C ASN A 65 -15.34 5.65 -12.51
N LEU A 66 -14.62 6.46 -11.72
CA LEU A 66 -13.24 6.84 -12.00
C LEU A 66 -12.31 5.93 -11.21
N SER A 67 -11.60 5.04 -11.90
CA SER A 67 -10.56 4.21 -11.31
C SER A 67 -9.34 5.05 -10.90
N MET A 68 -8.52 4.51 -10.00
CA MET A 68 -7.26 5.15 -9.62
C MET A 68 -6.35 5.40 -10.84
N ASP A 69 -6.25 4.45 -11.77
CA ASP A 69 -5.43 4.61 -12.98
C ASP A 69 -5.97 5.66 -13.94
N GLN A 70 -7.30 5.76 -14.09
CA GLN A 70 -7.91 6.83 -14.86
C GLN A 70 -7.62 8.19 -14.23
N TYR A 71 -7.72 8.29 -12.90
CA TYR A 71 -7.34 9.50 -12.19
C TYR A 71 -5.87 9.87 -12.35
N LEU A 72 -4.96 8.89 -12.29
CA LEU A 72 -3.53 9.14 -12.54
C LEU A 72 -3.29 9.66 -13.96
N SER A 73 -4.05 9.15 -14.93
CA SER A 73 -4.02 9.64 -16.31
C SER A 73 -4.49 11.09 -16.42
N ILE A 74 -5.56 11.47 -15.69
CA ILE A 74 -6.01 12.88 -15.57
C ILE A 74 -4.91 13.76 -14.97
N CYS A 75 -4.16 13.24 -14.00
CA CYS A 75 -3.06 13.94 -13.35
C CYS A 75 -1.75 13.94 -14.17
N HIS A 76 -1.76 13.38 -15.39
CA HIS A 76 -0.56 13.22 -16.22
C HIS A 76 0.56 12.40 -15.57
N ILE A 77 0.20 11.43 -14.73
CA ILE A 77 1.15 10.46 -14.15
C ILE A 77 1.17 9.22 -15.04
N GLU A 78 2.25 9.09 -15.82
CA GLU A 78 2.40 7.99 -16.77
C GLU A 78 2.45 6.62 -16.08
N PRO A 79 2.07 5.53 -16.77
CA PRO A 79 2.27 4.16 -16.29
C PRO A 79 3.75 3.84 -15.98
N THR A 80 4.67 4.50 -16.69
CA THR A 80 6.13 4.38 -16.57
C THR A 80 6.72 5.16 -15.40
N ASP A 81 5.96 6.07 -14.77
CA ASP A 81 6.37 6.76 -13.54
C ASP A 81 6.32 5.80 -12.34
N SER A 82 7.31 4.92 -12.30
CA SER A 82 7.46 3.89 -11.27
C SER A 82 7.67 4.49 -9.88
N VAL A 83 8.29 5.67 -9.78
CA VAL A 83 8.58 6.32 -8.50
C VAL A 83 7.29 6.80 -7.84
N THR A 84 6.48 7.58 -8.56
CA THR A 84 5.20 8.08 -8.04
C THR A 84 4.25 6.91 -7.72
N ARG A 85 4.18 5.93 -8.62
CA ARG A 85 3.31 4.76 -8.45
C ARG A 85 3.75 3.85 -7.30
N ALA A 86 5.06 3.70 -7.07
CA ALA A 86 5.58 2.99 -5.90
C ALA A 86 5.17 3.68 -4.61
N VAL A 87 5.27 5.01 -4.53
CA VAL A 87 4.81 5.76 -3.33
C VAL A 87 3.33 5.56 -3.08
N ILE A 88 2.49 5.62 -4.13
CA ILE A 88 1.05 5.36 -4.04
C ILE A 88 0.76 3.96 -3.48
N LYS A 89 1.42 2.94 -4.05
CA LYS A 89 1.24 1.54 -3.65
C LYS A 89 1.73 1.27 -2.23
N ASN A 90 2.94 1.74 -1.89
CA ASN A 90 3.57 1.49 -0.60
C ASN A 90 2.84 2.19 0.56
N ASN A 91 2.16 3.31 0.28
CA ASN A 91 1.36 4.05 1.26
C ASN A 91 -0.15 3.75 1.16
N LEU A 92 -0.55 2.71 0.42
CA LEU A 92 -1.93 2.22 0.32
C LEU A 92 -2.95 3.30 -0.13
N LEU A 93 -2.51 4.22 -1.00
CA LEU A 93 -3.36 5.30 -1.54
C LEU A 93 -4.24 4.75 -2.67
N TYR A 94 -5.14 3.81 -2.35
CA TYR A 94 -5.88 3.03 -3.34
C TYR A 94 -7.04 3.76 -4.02
N HIS A 95 -7.58 4.80 -3.40
CA HIS A 95 -8.76 5.51 -3.91
C HIS A 95 -8.43 6.99 -4.17
N TRP A 96 -8.67 7.46 -5.39
CA TRP A 96 -8.29 8.80 -5.83
C TRP A 96 -8.89 9.93 -4.97
N LEU A 97 -10.07 9.72 -4.40
CA LEU A 97 -10.72 10.72 -3.54
C LEU A 97 -9.87 11.11 -2.31
N ILE A 98 -8.90 10.28 -1.91
CA ILE A 98 -7.97 10.62 -0.82
C ILE A 98 -7.19 11.92 -1.08
N PHE A 99 -6.94 12.25 -2.35
CA PHE A 99 -6.22 13.47 -2.72
C PHE A 99 -7.04 14.73 -2.51
N LYS A 100 -8.36 14.62 -2.30
CA LYS A 100 -9.22 15.76 -1.93
C LYS A 100 -8.88 16.31 -0.54
N THR A 101 -8.41 15.47 0.38
CA THR A 101 -8.08 15.85 1.76
C THR A 101 -6.59 15.80 2.06
N THR A 102 -5.79 15.25 1.15
CA THR A 102 -4.34 15.10 1.33
C THR A 102 -3.58 16.32 0.79
N SER A 103 -2.78 16.95 1.64
CA SER A 103 -1.95 18.09 1.24
C SER A 103 -0.70 17.67 0.45
N VAL A 104 -0.18 18.57 -0.40
CA VAL A 104 1.11 18.40 -1.08
C VAL A 104 2.24 18.09 -0.08
N ARG A 105 2.25 18.79 1.07
CA ARG A 105 3.25 18.54 2.14
C ARG A 105 3.16 17.12 2.67
N THR A 106 1.95 16.59 2.85
CA THR A 106 1.73 15.21 3.30
C THR A 106 2.28 14.23 2.26
N LEU A 107 1.96 14.42 0.98
CA LEU A 107 2.48 13.57 -0.10
C LEU A 107 4.01 13.58 -0.16
N CYS A 108 4.64 14.75 0.00
CA CYS A 108 6.11 14.84 0.06
C CYS A 108 6.69 14.08 1.26
N LYS A 109 6.03 14.11 2.42
CA LYS A 109 6.45 13.34 3.60
C LYS A 109 6.34 11.82 3.41
N LEU A 110 5.45 11.37 2.53
CA LEU A 110 5.32 9.97 2.13
C LEU A 110 6.39 9.53 1.09
N GLY A 111 7.29 10.45 0.71
CA GLY A 111 8.36 10.19 -0.25
C GLY A 111 8.03 10.56 -1.70
N MET A 112 6.89 11.21 -1.95
CA MET A 112 6.54 11.68 -3.29
C MET A 112 7.36 12.91 -3.68
N HIS A 113 7.82 12.98 -4.93
CA HIS A 113 8.38 14.21 -5.47
C HIS A 113 7.33 15.33 -5.53
N TYR A 114 7.79 16.57 -5.36
CA TYR A 114 6.90 17.73 -5.29
C TYR A 114 6.02 17.90 -6.54
N GLY A 115 6.56 17.67 -7.75
CA GLY A 115 5.81 17.78 -9.01
C GLY A 115 4.56 16.88 -9.04
N PRO A 116 4.73 15.54 -8.95
CA PRO A 116 3.61 14.61 -8.85
C PRO A 116 2.65 14.92 -7.69
N ALA A 117 3.16 15.34 -6.53
CA ALA A 117 2.32 15.72 -5.41
C ALA A 117 1.38 16.90 -5.74
N VAL A 118 1.89 17.92 -6.43
CA VAL A 118 1.08 19.05 -6.91
C VAL A 118 0.06 18.60 -7.97
N LEU A 119 0.46 17.74 -8.90
CA LEU A 119 -0.41 17.23 -9.96
C LEU A 119 -1.60 16.46 -9.39
N LEU A 120 -1.38 15.56 -8.43
CA LEU A 120 -2.45 14.82 -7.77
C LEU A 120 -3.41 15.77 -7.04
N THR A 121 -2.91 16.64 -6.16
CA THR A 121 -3.79 17.57 -5.44
C THR A 121 -4.62 18.47 -6.38
N LYS A 122 -4.04 18.94 -7.49
CA LYS A 122 -4.77 19.75 -8.49
C LYS A 122 -5.72 18.94 -9.36
N GLY A 123 -5.36 17.71 -9.71
CA GLY A 123 -6.15 16.82 -10.58
C GLY A 123 -7.50 16.41 -10.00
N VAL A 124 -7.72 16.59 -8.69
CA VAL A 124 -9.01 16.36 -8.02
C VAL A 124 -10.12 17.21 -8.65
N HIS A 125 -9.84 18.46 -9.01
CA HIS A 125 -10.85 19.34 -9.59
C HIS A 125 -11.30 18.86 -10.97
N GLU A 126 -10.34 18.47 -11.82
CA GLU A 126 -10.63 17.94 -13.15
C GLU A 126 -11.35 16.59 -13.09
N ALA A 127 -10.94 15.71 -12.18
CA ALA A 127 -11.62 14.44 -11.92
C ALA A 127 -13.10 14.63 -11.53
N MET A 128 -13.39 15.58 -10.62
CA MET A 128 -14.76 15.90 -10.22
C MET A 128 -15.57 16.51 -11.38
N LYS A 129 -14.94 17.35 -12.20
CA LYS A 129 -15.58 17.93 -13.40
C LYS A 129 -15.98 16.85 -14.41
N GLN A 130 -15.12 15.87 -14.66
CA GLN A 130 -15.44 14.75 -15.56
C GLN A 130 -16.61 13.92 -15.02
N LEU A 131 -16.66 13.71 -13.70
CA LEU A 131 -17.75 13.01 -13.04
C LEU A 131 -19.11 13.69 -13.22
N ASN A 132 -19.14 15.00 -13.09
CA ASN A 132 -20.35 15.80 -13.19
C ASN A 132 -20.84 15.97 -14.64
N GLN A 133 -20.01 15.65 -15.64
CA GLN A 133 -20.40 15.65 -17.05
C GLN A 133 -20.94 14.30 -17.54
N ILE A 134 -20.83 13.25 -16.73
CA ILE A 134 -21.27 11.88 -17.06
C ILE A 134 -22.63 11.55 -16.40
N SER A 135 -23.12 12.42 -15.52
CA SER A 135 -24.41 12.29 -14.81
C SER A 135 -25.51 13.13 -15.41
#